data_AF-A0A931Z9N1-F1
#
_entry.id   AF-A0A931Z9N1-F1
#
_cell.length_a   1.000
_cell.length_b   1.000
_cell.length_c   1.000
_cell.angle_alpha   90.00
_cell.angle_beta   90.00
_cell.angle_gamma   90.00
#
_symmetry.space_group_name_H-M   'P 1'
#
loop_
_entity.id
_entity.type
_entity.pdbx_description
1 polymer ?
#
loop_
_entity_poly.entity_id
_entity_poly.type
_entity_poly.pdbx_seq_one_letter_code
_entity_poly.pdbx_strand_id
1 'polypeptide(L)'
;MKRSRKIRLVLLGGVSAGAITACAPTVNVVEPHVTADNVYENDHFIPGAGYYHAPFRAFYAQPYNSYDATKKQFYYAGEWHESPFQSVVNLSSPTPDAAHLAELLRRDIPRGGFGSTSGGRSTYS
;
A
#
# COMPACT_ATOMS: atom_id res chain seq x y z
N MET A 1 39.81 12.84 -42.31
CA MET A 1 39.88 11.61 -41.48
C MET A 1 38.60 11.52 -40.64
N LYS A 2 37.77 10.48 -40.81
CA LYS A 2 36.50 10.31 -40.07
C LYS A 2 36.70 9.18 -39.06
N ARG A 3 36.77 9.47 -37.75
CA ARG A 3 36.87 8.45 -36.69
C ARG A 3 35.49 8.12 -36.16
N SER A 4 34.99 6.92 -36.48
CA SER A 4 33.81 6.32 -35.86
C SER A 4 34.23 5.58 -34.58
N ARG A 5 33.56 5.83 -33.46
CA ARG A 5 33.75 5.06 -32.21
C ARG A 5 32.61 4.05 -32.09
N LYS A 6 32.94 2.76 -32.00
CA LYS A 6 32.00 1.68 -31.72
C LYS A 6 31.93 1.49 -30.20
N ILE A 7 30.74 1.64 -29.62
CA ILE A 7 30.47 1.29 -28.21
C ILE A 7 29.88 -0.11 -28.20
N ARG A 8 30.47 -1.01 -27.40
CA ARG A 8 29.95 -2.37 -27.16
C ARG A 8 29.47 -2.44 -25.71
N LEU A 9 28.19 -2.72 -25.53
CA LEU A 9 27.60 -3.03 -24.23
C LEU A 9 27.91 -4.51 -23.93
N VAL A 10 28.63 -4.78 -22.85
CA VAL A 10 28.88 -6.13 -22.35
C VAL A 10 28.03 -6.31 -21.10
N LEU A 11 27.01 -7.17 -21.19
CA LEU A 11 26.14 -7.53 -20.09
C LEU A 11 26.80 -8.69 -19.32
N LEU A 12 27.54 -8.37 -18.25
CA LEU A 12 28.05 -9.37 -17.31
C LEU A 12 26.89 -9.83 -16.42
N GLY A 13 26.23 -10.92 -16.83
CA GLY A 13 25.21 -11.60 -16.04
C GLY A 13 25.83 -12.26 -14.81
N GLY A 14 25.74 -11.60 -13.66
CA GLY A 14 25.99 -12.22 -12.37
C GLY A 14 24.81 -13.11 -12.00
N VAL A 15 24.94 -14.42 -12.19
CA VAL A 15 23.95 -15.41 -11.72
C VAL A 15 24.12 -15.54 -10.20
N SER A 16 23.40 -14.71 -9.46
CA SER A 16 23.27 -14.92 -8.02
C SER A 16 22.35 -16.11 -7.81
N ALA A 17 22.89 -17.21 -7.29
CA ALA A 17 22.15 -18.41 -6.92
C ALA A 17 21.18 -18.09 -5.78
N GLY A 18 19.98 -17.63 -6.12
CA GLY A 18 18.86 -17.56 -5.19
C GLY A 18 18.34 -18.96 -4.91
N ALA A 19 18.36 -19.35 -3.64
CA ALA A 19 17.90 -20.65 -3.18
C ALA A 19 16.49 -20.98 -3.72
N ILE A 20 16.41 -22.08 -4.47
CA ILE A 20 15.17 -22.76 -4.83
C ILE A 20 14.58 -23.39 -3.56
N THR A 21 13.86 -22.60 -2.76
CA THR A 21 12.85 -23.14 -1.85
C THR A 21 11.50 -23.00 -2.52
N ALA A 22 10.73 -24.07 -2.37
CA ALA A 22 9.50 -24.40 -3.07
C ALA A 22 8.49 -23.26 -3.20
N CYS A 23 7.58 -23.42 -4.16
CA CYS A 23 6.33 -22.66 -4.31
C CYS A 23 5.61 -22.51 -2.97
N ALA A 24 5.96 -21.50 -2.17
CA ALA A 24 5.11 -21.03 -1.12
C ALA A 24 3.98 -20.27 -1.81
N PRO A 25 2.70 -20.51 -1.47
CA PRO A 25 1.66 -19.57 -1.86
C PRO A 25 2.16 -18.19 -1.43
N THR A 26 1.95 -17.18 -2.27
CA THR A 26 2.01 -15.78 -1.81
C THR A 26 1.34 -15.76 -0.44
N VAL A 27 2.14 -15.61 0.60
CA VAL A 27 1.61 -15.35 1.93
C VAL A 27 0.87 -14.05 1.69
N ASN A 28 -0.45 -14.13 1.59
CA ASN A 28 -1.29 -12.97 1.68
C ASN A 28 -0.90 -12.41 3.04
N VAL A 29 -0.03 -11.40 3.06
CA VAL A 29 0.22 -10.61 4.25
C VAL A 29 -1.09 -9.88 4.43
N VAL A 30 -2.02 -10.55 5.11
CA VAL A 30 -3.25 -9.93 5.58
C VAL A 30 -2.75 -8.84 6.51
N GLU A 31 -2.93 -7.59 6.13
CA GLU A 31 -2.60 -6.51 7.05
C GLU A 31 -3.34 -6.75 8.36
N PRO A 32 -2.66 -6.57 9.51
CA PRO A 32 -3.32 -6.74 10.79
C PRO A 32 -4.55 -5.84 10.86
N HIS A 33 -5.54 -6.25 11.67
CA HIS A 33 -6.70 -5.42 11.95
C HIS A 33 -6.28 -3.98 12.28
N VAL A 34 -7.00 -2.98 11.76
CA VAL A 34 -6.81 -1.58 12.13
C VAL A 34 -7.48 -1.37 13.47
N THR A 35 -6.65 -1.10 14.44
CA THR A 35 -6.98 -0.86 15.84
C THR A 35 -6.37 0.47 16.26
N ALA A 36 -6.82 0.99 17.40
CA ALA A 36 -6.26 2.21 17.98
C ALA A 36 -4.81 2.06 18.44
N ASP A 37 -4.30 0.83 18.57
CA ASP A 37 -2.93 0.53 18.98
C ASP A 37 -1.96 0.44 17.81
N ASN A 38 -2.46 0.34 16.57
CA ASN A 38 -1.60 0.36 15.40
C ASN A 38 -0.91 1.71 15.26
N VAL A 39 0.29 1.69 14.71
CA VAL A 39 1.09 2.87 14.47
C VAL A 39 1.30 2.97 12.97
N TYR A 40 0.83 4.08 12.40
CA TYR A 40 0.93 4.32 10.96
C TYR A 40 1.81 5.53 10.70
N GLU A 41 2.59 5.43 9.64
CA GLU A 41 3.28 6.56 9.04
C GLU A 41 2.30 7.41 8.23
N ASN A 42 2.66 8.67 8.02
CA ASN A 42 1.91 9.55 7.16
C ASN A 42 1.82 8.98 5.74
N ASP A 43 0.65 9.13 5.12
CA ASP A 43 0.32 8.60 3.80
C ASP A 43 0.30 7.07 3.69
N HIS A 44 0.31 6.33 4.80
CA HIS A 44 0.03 4.90 4.78
C HIS A 44 -1.36 4.65 4.20
N PHE A 45 -1.42 3.84 3.15
CA PHE A 45 -2.64 3.63 2.36
C PHE A 45 -3.29 2.30 2.67
N ILE A 46 -4.55 2.34 3.09
CA ILE A 46 -5.39 1.16 3.28
C ILE A 46 -6.49 1.15 2.21
N PRO A 47 -6.55 0.11 1.36
CA PRO A 47 -7.59 0.01 0.34
C PRO A 47 -8.99 0.14 0.93
N GLY A 48 -9.75 1.15 0.47
CA GLY A 48 -11.11 1.42 0.94
C GLY A 48 -11.22 2.43 2.09
N ALA A 49 -10.24 2.47 3.00
CA ALA A 49 -10.20 3.46 4.09
C ALA A 49 -9.47 4.76 3.71
N GLY A 50 -8.47 4.68 2.83
CA GLY A 50 -7.74 5.84 2.30
C GLY A 50 -6.33 6.01 2.88
N TYR A 51 -5.84 7.24 2.87
CA TYR A 51 -4.51 7.64 3.32
C TYR A 51 -4.53 8.11 4.77
N TYR A 52 -3.66 7.56 5.59
CA TYR A 52 -3.51 7.98 6.99
C TYR A 52 -2.82 9.33 7.08
N HIS A 53 -3.42 10.29 7.79
CA HIS A 53 -2.78 11.57 8.10
C HIS A 53 -2.35 11.56 9.56
N ALA A 54 -1.05 11.38 9.82
CA ALA A 54 -0.52 11.17 11.15
C ALA A 54 -0.80 12.32 12.14
N PRO A 55 -0.75 13.62 11.75
CA PRO A 55 -1.10 14.71 12.66
C PRO A 55 -2.57 14.71 13.09
N PHE A 56 -3.46 14.17 12.26
CA PHE A 56 -4.91 14.16 12.48
C PHE A 56 -5.43 12.81 12.99
N ARG A 57 -4.56 11.79 13.06
CA ARG A 57 -4.85 10.46 13.62
C ARG A 57 -6.07 9.79 12.99
N ALA A 58 -6.25 9.98 11.68
CA ALA A 58 -7.39 9.50 10.90
C ALA A 58 -7.04 9.26 9.42
N PHE A 59 -7.94 8.60 8.70
CA PHE A 59 -7.79 8.24 7.28
C PHE A 59 -8.65 9.14 6.38
N TYR A 60 -8.10 9.54 5.24
CA TYR A 60 -8.73 10.49 4.31
C TYR A 60 -8.58 10.07 2.85
N ALA A 61 -9.37 10.70 1.97
CA ALA A 61 -9.47 10.28 0.57
C ALA A 61 -8.22 10.58 -0.27
N GLN A 62 -7.44 11.60 0.09
CA GLN A 62 -6.23 12.00 -0.63
C GLN A 62 -5.01 11.99 0.30
N PRO A 63 -3.79 11.90 -0.27
CA PRO A 63 -2.56 12.04 0.50
C PRO A 63 -2.51 13.37 1.25
N TYR A 64 -1.82 13.36 2.38
CA TYR A 64 -1.56 14.52 3.22
C TYR A 64 -0.78 15.58 2.43
N ASN A 65 -1.29 16.82 2.46
CA ASN A 65 -0.76 17.94 1.70
C ASN A 65 -0.68 17.69 0.17
N SER A 66 -1.55 16.84 -0.40
CA SER A 66 -1.63 16.71 -1.85
C SER A 66 -2.11 18.02 -2.47
N TYR A 67 -1.41 18.53 -3.47
CA TYR A 67 -1.74 19.80 -4.13
C TYR A 67 -2.58 19.59 -5.39
N ASP A 68 -3.69 20.32 -5.51
CA ASP A 68 -4.52 20.41 -6.72
C ASP A 68 -4.17 21.69 -7.48
N ALA A 69 -3.63 21.51 -8.69
CA ALA A 69 -3.20 22.63 -9.53
C ALA A 69 -4.34 23.48 -10.10
N THR A 70 -5.56 22.93 -10.21
CA THR A 70 -6.74 23.64 -10.71
C THR A 70 -7.29 24.55 -9.62
N LYS A 71 -7.44 24.03 -8.40
CA LYS A 71 -7.94 24.77 -7.25
C LYS A 71 -6.88 25.64 -6.58
N LYS A 72 -5.60 25.32 -6.83
CA LYS A 72 -4.43 25.90 -6.15
C LYS A 72 -4.51 25.74 -4.63
N GLN A 73 -4.91 24.54 -4.20
CA GLN A 73 -5.15 24.20 -2.79
C GLN A 73 -4.47 22.88 -2.43
N PHE A 74 -4.18 22.72 -1.14
CA PHE A 74 -3.64 21.53 -0.51
C PHE A 74 -4.74 20.78 0.24
N TYR A 75 -4.78 19.46 0.13
CA TYR A 75 -5.71 18.64 0.87
C TYR A 75 -5.08 18.10 2.15
N TYR A 76 -5.76 18.29 3.28
CA TYR A 76 -5.46 17.60 4.54
C TYR A 76 -6.69 17.61 5.44
N ALA A 77 -6.76 16.70 6.41
CA ALA A 77 -7.86 16.63 7.38
C ALA A 77 -9.28 16.56 6.79
N GLY A 78 -9.42 16.12 5.53
CA GLY A 78 -10.72 16.02 4.86
C GLY A 78 -11.12 17.24 4.03
N GLU A 79 -10.33 18.32 4.08
CA GLU A 79 -10.66 19.62 3.51
C GLU A 79 -9.56 20.15 2.57
N TRP A 80 -9.89 21.18 1.79
CA TRP A 80 -8.96 21.87 0.89
C TRP A 80 -8.59 23.23 1.47
N HIS A 81 -7.30 23.54 1.50
CA HIS A 81 -6.76 24.76 2.10
C HIS A 81 -5.77 25.46 1.17
N GLU A 82 -5.61 26.78 1.33
CA GLU A 82 -4.69 27.57 0.48
C GLU A 82 -3.21 27.34 0.78
N SER A 83 -2.89 26.84 1.98
CA SER A 83 -1.52 26.56 2.42
C SER A 83 -1.42 25.15 3.01
N PRO A 84 -0.26 24.47 2.89
CA PRO A 84 -0.07 23.13 3.42
C PRO A 84 -0.04 23.14 4.96
N PHE A 85 -0.52 22.06 5.58
CA PHE A 85 -0.42 21.88 7.02
C PHE A 85 1.01 21.47 7.40
N GLN A 86 1.63 22.22 8.32
CA GLN A 86 2.99 21.96 8.78
C GLN A 86 2.96 21.28 10.15
N SER A 87 3.45 20.04 10.20
CA SER A 87 3.58 19.27 11.44
C SER A 87 4.82 18.38 11.37
N VAL A 88 5.46 18.18 12.52
CA VAL A 88 6.58 17.24 12.68
C VAL A 88 6.11 15.80 12.96
N VAL A 89 4.81 15.62 13.21
CA VAL A 89 4.22 14.31 13.52
C VAL A 89 4.08 13.50 12.24
N ASN A 90 5.01 12.60 11.99
CA ASN A 90 5.00 11.71 10.82
C ASN A 90 4.51 10.28 11.15
N LEU A 91 4.36 9.96 12.43
CA LEU A 91 4.02 8.62 12.90
C LEU A 91 3.18 8.74 14.17
N SER A 92 2.01 8.11 14.17
CA SER A 92 1.06 8.18 15.28
C SER A 92 0.05 7.02 15.21
N SER A 93 -0.68 6.81 16.30
CA SER A 93 -1.78 5.85 16.32
C SER A 93 -3.13 6.52 16.06
N PRO A 94 -4.05 5.88 15.32
CA PRO A 94 -5.36 6.45 15.01
C PRO A 94 -6.17 6.67 16.29
N THR A 95 -7.18 7.52 16.21
CA THR A 95 -8.22 7.55 17.26
C THR A 95 -9.05 6.26 17.23
N PRO A 96 -9.67 5.83 18.34
CA PRO A 96 -10.53 4.65 18.36
C PRO A 96 -11.64 4.67 17.30
N ASP A 97 -12.29 5.83 17.11
CA ASP A 97 -13.34 6.00 16.11
C ASP A 97 -12.79 5.90 14.69
N ALA A 98 -11.64 6.53 14.41
CA ALA A 98 -11.01 6.44 13.10
C ALA A 98 -10.56 5.02 12.76
N ALA A 99 -10.02 4.28 13.73
CA ALA A 99 -9.64 2.89 13.57
C ALA A 99 -10.85 2.01 13.24
N HIS A 100 -11.94 2.17 13.99
CA HIS A 100 -13.19 1.45 13.75
C HIS A 100 -13.76 1.75 12.35
N LEU A 101 -13.84 3.03 11.97
CA LEU A 101 -14.31 3.40 10.63
C LEU A 101 -13.42 2.83 9.52
N ALA A 102 -12.10 2.87 9.69
CA ALA A 102 -11.16 2.30 8.72
C ALA A 102 -11.31 0.78 8.60
N GLU A 103 -11.51 0.05 9.70
CA GLU A 103 -11.81 -1.38 9.70
C GLU A 103 -13.09 -1.72 8.93
N LEU A 104 -14.14 -0.93 9.10
CA LEU A 104 -15.40 -1.15 8.37
C LEU A 104 -15.27 -0.89 6.86
N LEU A 105 -14.46 0.09 6.48
CA LEU A 105 -14.33 0.54 5.09
C LEU A 105 -13.28 -0.22 4.28
N ARG A 106 -12.37 -0.95 4.93
CA ARG A 106 -11.26 -1.61 4.24
C ARG A 106 -11.72 -2.72 3.30
N ARG A 107 -10.92 -2.97 2.26
CA ARG A 107 -11.24 -3.89 1.15
C ARG A 107 -10.12 -4.87 0.82
N ASP A 108 -9.02 -4.80 1.53
CA ASP A 108 -7.83 -5.65 1.41
C ASP A 108 -7.97 -7.00 2.14
N ILE A 109 -9.04 -7.20 2.93
CA ILE A 109 -9.33 -8.49 3.56
C ILE A 109 -9.78 -9.49 2.48
N PRO A 110 -9.04 -10.60 2.24
CA PRO A 110 -9.51 -11.66 1.36
C PRO A 110 -10.73 -12.32 1.99
N ARG A 111 -11.91 -12.05 1.43
CA ARG A 111 -13.14 -12.77 1.79
C ARG A 111 -13.03 -14.19 1.23
N GLY A 112 -12.66 -15.15 2.08
CA GLY A 112 -12.52 -16.55 1.71
C GLY A 112 -13.76 -17.06 0.97
N GLY A 113 -13.56 -17.55 -0.25
CA GLY A 113 -14.59 -18.27 -0.99
C GLY A 113 -14.84 -19.60 -0.30
N PHE A 114 -16.06 -19.81 0.21
CA PHE A 114 -16.50 -21.14 0.59
C PHE A 114 -16.57 -22.01 -0.68
N GLY A 115 -15.67 -23.01 -0.79
CA GLY A 115 -15.84 -24.14 -1.69
C GLY A 115 -15.14 -24.05 -3.05
N SER A 116 -13.85 -24.43 -3.08
CA SER A 116 -13.32 -25.18 -4.22
C SER A 116 -12.95 -26.57 -3.72
N THR A 117 -13.92 -27.46 -3.62
CA THR A 117 -13.67 -28.89 -3.48
C THR A 117 -12.94 -29.35 -4.74
N SER A 118 -11.66 -29.70 -4.60
CA SER A 118 -10.92 -30.47 -5.60
C SER A 118 -11.55 -31.87 -5.69
N GLY A 119 -12.52 -32.04 -6.59
CA GLY A 119 -13.08 -33.35 -6.93
C GLY A 119 -12.11 -34.10 -7.84
N GLY A 120 -11.65 -35.26 -7.38
CA GLY A 120 -10.54 -36.03 -7.94
C GLY A 120 -10.73 -36.55 -9.37
N ARG A 121 -9.59 -36.86 -9.99
CA ARG A 121 -9.46 -37.53 -11.28
C ARG A 121 -10.06 -38.94 -11.18
N SER A 122 -11.13 -39.19 -11.92
CA SER A 122 -11.66 -40.54 -12.12
C SER A 122 -10.83 -41.24 -13.21
N THR A 123 -10.00 -42.20 -12.82
CA THR A 123 -9.43 -43.21 -13.73
C THR A 123 -10.14 -44.52 -13.44
N TYR A 124 -11.23 -44.80 -14.17
CA TYR A 124 -11.73 -46.16 -14.31
C TYR A 124 -11.20 -46.76 -15.61
N SER A 125 -10.82 -48.03 -15.44
CA SER A 125 -10.18 -48.97 -16.37
C SER A 125 -11.07 -49.41 -17.52
#